data_AF-A0A7S7RU09-F1
#
_entry.id   AF-A0A7S7RU09-F1
#
_cell.length_a   1.000
_cell.length_b   1.000
_cell.length_c   1.000
_cell.angle_alpha   90.00
_cell.angle_beta   90.00
_cell.angle_gamma   90.00
#
_symmetry.space_group_name_H-M   'P 1'
#
loop_
_entity.id
_entity.type
_entity.pdbx_description
1 polymer ?
#
loop_
_entity_poly.entity_id
_entity_poly.type
_entity_poly.pdbx_seq_one_letter_code
_entity_poly.pdbx_strand_id
1 'polypeptide(L)' 'MSHDEILSKVAEFAASAYHYDGGITVQTTFEELGKGSMKMIALTSMIENELDAEVPIREVMTMKTVGELVERVADEME' A
#
# COMPACT_ATOMS: atom_id res chain seq x y z
N MET A 1 -9.32 -9.55 8.30
CA MET A 1 -9.64 -9.55 6.84
C MET A 1 -8.79 -10.62 6.17
N SER A 2 -9.20 -11.16 5.03
CA SER A 2 -8.34 -12.07 4.25
C SER A 2 -7.26 -11.29 3.49
N HIS A 3 -6.12 -11.92 3.19
CA HIS A 3 -5.03 -11.29 2.41
C HIS A 3 -5.51 -10.69 1.07
N ASP A 4 -6.47 -11.35 0.40
CA ASP A 4 -7.05 -10.89 -0.86
C ASP A 4 -7.89 -9.60 -0.71
N GLU A 5 -8.56 -9.45 0.44
CA GLU A 5 -9.33 -8.24 0.78
C GLU A 5 -8.40 -7.07 1.11
N ILE A 6 -7.31 -7.33 1.84
CA ILE A 6 -6.29 -6.32 2.14
C ILE A 6 -5.60 -5.89 0.85
N LEU A 7 -5.23 -6.83 -0.02
CA LEU A 7 -4.67 -6.52 -1.33
C LEU A 7 -5.61 -5.62 -2.14
N SER A 8 -6.90 -5.95 -2.20
CA SER A 8 -7.88 -5.12 -2.93
C SER A 8 -7.93 -3.69 -2.38
N LYS A 9 -8.04 -3.53 -1.06
CA LYS A 9 -8.03 -2.21 -0.40
C LYS A 9 -6.73 -1.43 -0.64
N VAL A 10 -5.58 -2.07 -0.42
CA VAL A 10 -4.27 -1.44 -0.60
C VAL A 10 -4.05 -1.08 -2.07
N ALA A 11 -4.50 -1.92 -3.01
CA ALA A 11 -4.49 -1.61 -4.43
C ALA A 11 -5.36 -0.39 -4.76
N GLU A 12 -6.57 -0.29 -4.21
CA GLU A 12 -7.43 0.90 -4.37
C GLU A 12 -6.76 2.17 -3.83
N PHE A 13 -6.16 2.11 -2.64
CA PHE A 13 -5.46 3.25 -2.05
C PHE A 13 -4.23 3.65 -2.86
N ALA A 14 -3.46 2.67 -3.34
CA ALA A 14 -2.30 2.91 -4.18
C ALA A 14 -2.71 3.49 -5.54
N ALA A 15 -3.76 2.98 -6.16
CA ALA A 15 -4.29 3.52 -7.42
C ALA A 15 -4.73 4.99 -7.24
N SER A 16 -5.41 5.30 -6.13
CA SER A 16 -5.85 6.65 -5.78
C SER A 16 -4.68 7.59 -5.47
N ALA A 17 -3.75 7.20 -4.58
CA ALA A 17 -2.59 8.01 -4.19
C ALA A 17 -1.65 8.28 -5.36
N TYR A 18 -1.46 7.28 -6.24
CA TYR A 18 -0.52 7.37 -7.34
C TYR A 18 -1.14 7.85 -8.65
N HIS A 19 -2.47 8.00 -8.71
CA HIS A 19 -3.23 8.23 -9.94
C HIS A 19 -2.86 7.20 -11.01
N TYR A 20 -2.89 5.93 -10.63
CA TYR A 20 -2.51 4.81 -11.47
C TYR A 20 -3.77 4.08 -11.96
N ASP A 21 -4.03 4.15 -13.26
CA ASP A 21 -5.18 3.49 -13.93
C ASP A 21 -4.90 2.02 -14.31
N GLY A 22 -3.69 1.50 -14.05
CA GLY A 22 -3.34 0.11 -14.34
C GLY A 22 -3.75 -0.86 -13.23
N GLY A 23 -3.69 -2.16 -13.53
CA GLY A 23 -3.94 -3.20 -12.53
C GLY A 23 -2.81 -3.26 -11.51
N ILE A 24 -3.12 -3.05 -10.23
CA ILE A 24 -2.17 -3.22 -9.12
C ILE A 24 -2.27 -4.65 -8.61
N THR A 25 -1.12 -5.30 -8.52
CA THR A 25 -0.96 -6.67 -8.03
C THR A 25 0.12 -6.71 -6.96
N VAL A 26 0.27 -7.84 -6.27
CA VAL A 26 1.37 -8.05 -5.31
C VAL A 26 2.76 -7.86 -5.91
N GLN A 27 2.92 -8.01 -7.23
CA GLN A 27 4.19 -7.83 -7.93
C GLN A 27 4.43 -6.38 -8.36
N THR A 28 3.40 -5.53 -8.33
CA THR A 28 3.51 -4.14 -8.74
C THR A 28 4.47 -3.41 -7.80
N THR A 29 5.47 -2.75 -8.38
CA THR A 29 6.47 -2.03 -7.61
C THR A 29 6.08 -0.57 -7.35
N PHE A 30 6.51 -0.02 -6.22
CA PHE A 30 6.36 1.42 -5.96
C PHE A 30 7.17 2.27 -6.95
N GLU A 31 8.15 1.66 -7.63
CA GLU A 31 8.88 2.29 -8.74
C GLU A 31 7.96 2.52 -9.95
N GLU A 32 7.16 1.51 -10.32
CA GLU A 32 6.20 1.58 -11.42
C GLU A 32 5.05 2.54 -11.14
N LEU A 33 4.57 2.59 -9.90
CA LEU A 33 3.51 3.53 -9.50
C LEU A 33 3.99 5.00 -9.52
N GLY A 34 5.30 5.20 -9.39
CA GLY A 34 5.96 6.50 -9.44
C GLY A 34 6.50 6.92 -8.07
N LYS A 35 7.82 6.82 -7.90
CA LYS A 35 8.52 7.19 -6.67
C LYS A 35 8.24 8.63 -6.27
N GLY A 36 7.49 8.81 -5.19
CA GLY A 36 7.25 10.12 -4.58
C GLY A 36 6.86 9.95 -3.13
N SER A 37 7.66 10.49 -2.21
CA SER A 37 7.40 10.39 -0.76
C SER A 37 6.01 10.89 -0.39
N MET A 38 5.50 11.94 -1.05
CA MET A 38 4.13 12.44 -0.81
C MET A 38 3.04 11.40 -1.12
N LYS A 39 3.21 10.60 -2.19
CA LYS A 39 2.25 9.55 -2.55
C LYS A 39 2.28 8.40 -1.55
N MET A 40 3.48 8.05 -1.08
CA MET A 40 3.64 7.07 0.00
C MET A 40 3.01 7.55 1.31
N ILE A 41 3.17 8.83 1.67
CA ILE A 41 2.51 9.42 2.85
C ILE A 41 1.00 9.29 2.71
N ALA A 42 0.44 9.67 1.56
CA ALA A 42 -1.00 9.58 1.30
C ALA A 42 -1.50 8.14 1.40
N LEU A 43 -0.75 7.17 0.86
CA LEU A 43 -1.06 5.75 0.95
C LEU A 43 -1.08 5.25 2.40
N THR A 44 -0.03 5.54 3.18
CA THR A 44 0.04 5.12 4.59
C THR A 44 -1.08 5.74 5.42
N SER A 45 -1.41 7.01 5.19
CA SER A 45 -2.53 7.66 5.89
C SER A 45 -3.89 7.07 5.53
N MET A 46 -4.10 6.64 4.28
CA MET A 46 -5.33 5.95 3.89
C MET A 46 -5.44 4.57 4.55
N ILE A 47 -4.35 3.83 4.63
CA ILE A 47 -4.29 2.54 5.32
C ILE A 47 -4.62 2.71 6.81
N GLU A 48 -3.99 3.66 7.48
CA GLU A 48 -4.24 3.97 8.89
C GLU A 48 -5.72 4.35 9.13
N ASN A 49 -6.29 5.21 8.28
CA ASN A 49 -7.66 5.68 8.45
C ASN A 49 -8.73 4.62 8.12
N GLU A 50 -8.50 3.78 7.11
CA GLU A 50 -9.52 2.85 6.58
C GLU A 50 -9.37 1.41 7.07
N LEU A 51 -8.15 1.00 7.43
CA LEU A 51 -7.82 -0.35 7.88
C LEU A 51 -7.39 -0.39 9.35
N ASP A 52 -7.28 0.76 10.02
CA ASP A 52 -6.80 0.87 11.42
C ASP A 52 -5.39 0.27 11.60
N ALA A 53 -4.60 0.23 10.52
CA ALA A 53 -3.26 -0.36 10.50
C ALA A 53 -2.18 0.73 10.39
N GLU A 54 -1.30 0.81 11.39
CA GLU A 54 -0.22 1.81 11.40
C GLU A 54 1.00 1.26 10.64
N VAL A 55 1.23 1.77 9.43
CA VAL A 55 2.44 1.45 8.66
C VAL A 55 3.31 2.69 8.50
N PRO A 56 4.48 2.75 9.17
CA PRO A 56 5.35 3.91 9.07
C PRO A 56 5.93 4.02 7.66
N ILE A 57 5.90 5.23 7.10
CA ILE A 57 6.43 5.49 5.75
C ILE A 57 7.87 5.02 5.55
N ARG A 58 8.69 5.02 6.62
CA ARG A 58 10.07 4.53 6.55
C ARG A 58 10.14 3.07 6.12
N GLU A 59 9.20 2.24 6.57
CA GLU A 59 9.10 0.84 6.14
C GLU A 59 8.63 0.76 4.68
N VAL A 60 7.60 1.51 4.31
CA VAL A 60 7.10 1.56 2.91
C VAL A 60 8.18 2.00 1.93
N MET A 61 9.06 2.92 2.35
CA MET A 61 10.21 3.36 1.55
C MET A 61 11.28 2.27 1.36
N THR A 62 11.33 1.27 2.24
CA THR A 62 12.23 0.11 2.11
C THR A 62 11.60 -1.04 1.33
N MET A 63 10.27 -1.07 1.23
CA MET A 63 9.53 -2.03 0.44
C MET A 63 9.69 -1.74 -1.06
N LYS A 64 9.75 -2.81 -1.86
CA LYS A 64 9.82 -2.72 -3.31
C LYS A 64 8.44 -2.84 -3.93
N THR A 65 7.59 -3.71 -3.38
CA THR A 65 6.34 -4.12 -3.99
C THR A 65 5.13 -3.85 -3.10
N VAL A 66 3.96 -3.73 -3.72
CA VAL A 66 2.69 -3.63 -3.00
C VAL A 66 2.41 -4.88 -2.17
N GLY A 67 2.88 -6.06 -2.60
CA GLY A 67 2.76 -7.30 -1.83
C GLY A 67 3.37 -7.21 -0.44
N GLU A 68 4.57 -6.64 -0.32
CA GLU A 68 5.24 -6.43 0.97
C GLU A 68 4.43 -5.50 1.89
N LEU A 69 3.77 -4.49 1.33
CA LEU A 69 2.89 -3.60 2.09
C LEU A 69 1.63 -4.34 2.56
N VAL A 70 1.03 -5.18 1.71
CA VAL A 70 -0.14 -5.99 2.07
C VAL A 70 0.19 -6.94 3.21
N GLU A 71 1.33 -7.63 3.14
CA GLU A 71 1.78 -8.52 4.21
C GLU A 71 2.00 -7.75 5.51
N ARG A 72 2.64 -6.57 5.44
CA ARG A 72 2.86 -5.71 6.60
C ARG A 72 1.56 -5.25 7.25
N VAL A 73 0.58 -4.85 6.44
CA VAL A 73 -0.76 -4.45 6.92
C VAL A 73 -1.48 -5.64 7.53
N ALA A 74 -1.40 -6.82 6.92
CA ALA A 74 -1.98 -8.03 7.47
C ALA A 74 -1.39 -8.39 8.84
N ASP A 75 -0.08 -8.21 9.02
CA ASP A 75 0.65 -8.45 10.27
C ASP A 75 0.21 -7.47 11.40
N GLU A 76 -0.04 -6.19 11.10
CA GLU A 76 -0.59 -5.24 12.09
C GLU A 76 -2.05 -5.56 12.48
N MET A 77 -2.80 -6.19 11.59
CA MET A 77 -4.22 -6.49 11.77
C MET A 77 -4.48 -7.85 12.45
N GLU A 78 -3.42 -8.62 12.76
CA GLU A 78 -3.48 -9.91 13.46
C GLU A 78 -3.51 -9.75 15.00
#